data_AF-A0A7C5B9V3-F1
#
_entry.id   AF-A0A7C5B9V3-F1
#
_cell.length_a   1.000
_cell.length_b   1.000
_cell.length_c   1.000
_cell.angle_alpha   90.00
_cell.angle_beta   90.00
_cell.angle_gamma   90.00
#
_symmetry.space_group_name_H-M   'P 1'
#
loop_
_entity.id
_entity.type
_entity.pdbx_description
1 polymer ?
#
loop_
_entity_poly.entity_id
_entity_poly.type
_entity_poly.pdbx_seq_one_letter_code
_entity_poly.pdbx_strand_id
1 'polypeptide(L)'
;MNEEELLWRLRSGKPKTIKQLLQKSYTEENEKLLTSLVEKGAVALKNKKYTITPQGIKLIGERFDKKYTKKEYAKNEKIKRTDDKSEVKAEILNYKDVYEKINKLSSEVSLIKSYLDELSKEIQNMKKTQIFQAGISQVNHQLDSQIQVKEEKKPIFDKGNVKDKVALKEILYEISMSLDREKHLGGTIPIPMLREEFMKKVAISREEFDELLLKLETEYSIDLQTAHDMNAVNKNEGIYRQARGLLYYLIWR
;
A
#
# COMPACT_ATOMS: atom_id res chain seq x y z
N MET A 1 13.11 8.98 -35.38
CA MET A 1 12.62 10.34 -35.73
C MET A 1 13.84 11.21 -35.96
N ASN A 2 13.84 12.11 -36.94
CA ASN A 2 15.02 12.93 -37.23
C ASN A 2 14.98 14.29 -36.49
N GLU A 3 16.11 15.02 -36.51
CA GLU A 3 16.28 16.32 -35.85
C GLU A 3 15.23 17.35 -36.31
N GLU A 4 14.89 17.35 -37.60
CA GLU A 4 13.96 18.30 -38.21
C GLU A 4 12.52 18.08 -37.72
N GLU A 5 12.07 16.83 -37.68
CA GLU A 5 10.73 16.46 -37.21
C GLU A 5 10.55 16.81 -35.73
N LEU A 6 11.58 16.60 -34.90
CA LEU A 6 11.53 16.93 -33.48
C LEU A 6 11.45 18.44 -33.24
N LEU A 7 12.29 19.22 -33.94
CA LEU A 7 12.25 20.68 -33.89
C LEU A 7 10.89 21.22 -34.39
N TRP A 8 10.31 20.60 -35.42
CA TRP A 8 8.99 20.96 -35.92
C TRP A 8 7.88 20.73 -34.88
N ARG A 9 7.92 19.60 -34.17
CA ARG A 9 6.98 19.33 -33.07
C ARG A 9 7.11 20.34 -31.93
N LEU A 10 8.28 20.93 -31.72
CA LEU A 10 8.52 21.96 -30.71
C LEU A 10 8.20 23.39 -31.19
N ARG A 11 8.11 23.63 -32.51
CA ARG A 11 7.86 24.96 -33.12
C ARG A 11 6.63 25.68 -32.59
N SER A 12 5.62 24.96 -32.11
CA SER A 12 4.40 25.53 -31.53
C SER A 12 4.64 26.45 -30.31
N GLY A 13 5.86 26.50 -29.76
CA GLY A 13 6.26 27.36 -28.64
C GLY A 13 5.72 26.89 -27.27
N LYS A 14 4.75 25.98 -27.25
CA LYS A 14 4.22 25.38 -26.02
C LYS A 14 5.24 24.39 -25.45
N PRO A 15 5.61 24.49 -24.16
CA PRO A 15 6.48 23.51 -23.50
C PRO A 15 5.85 22.11 -23.53
N LYS A 16 6.60 21.10 -23.97
CA LYS A 16 6.11 19.71 -24.10
C LYS A 16 6.93 18.75 -23.24
N THR A 17 6.27 17.79 -22.59
CA THR A 17 6.96 16.68 -21.93
C THR A 17 7.49 15.69 -22.98
N ILE A 18 8.44 14.84 -22.57
CA ILE A 18 8.98 13.81 -23.45
C ILE A 18 7.89 12.87 -23.98
N LYS A 19 6.92 12.51 -23.14
CA LYS A 19 5.75 11.70 -23.53
C LYS A 19 4.87 12.39 -24.57
N GLN A 20 4.71 13.72 -24.48
CA GLN A 20 3.97 14.51 -25.47
C GLN A 20 4.71 14.64 -26.80
N LEU A 21 6.04 14.69 -26.78
CA LEU A 21 6.87 14.79 -27.99
C LEU A 21 7.00 13.47 -28.72
N LEU A 22 7.24 12.40 -27.97
CA LEU A 22 7.58 11.08 -28.52
C LEU A 22 6.34 10.20 -28.71
N GLN A 23 5.20 10.53 -28.10
CA GLN A 23 3.95 9.75 -28.21
C GLN A 23 4.18 8.24 -28.10
N LYS A 24 3.80 7.45 -29.13
CA LYS A 24 3.98 5.98 -29.22
C LYS A 24 5.37 5.54 -29.72
N SER A 25 6.22 6.47 -30.16
CA SER A 25 7.54 6.18 -30.73
C SER A 25 8.67 6.57 -29.78
N TYR A 26 8.51 6.29 -28.48
CA TYR A 26 9.58 6.43 -27.52
C TYR A 26 10.69 5.41 -27.83
N THR A 27 11.88 5.91 -28.15
CA THR A 27 13.09 5.11 -28.40
C THR A 27 14.28 5.83 -27.76
N GLU A 28 15.29 5.09 -27.31
CA GLU A 28 16.52 5.68 -26.74
C GLU A 28 17.22 6.65 -27.71
N GLU A 29 17.13 6.39 -29.01
CA GLU A 29 17.65 7.27 -30.05
C GLU A 29 17.00 8.66 -30.03
N ASN A 30 15.69 8.72 -29.77
CA ASN A 30 14.97 9.98 -29.68
C ASN A 30 15.35 10.77 -28.42
N GLU A 31 15.73 10.09 -27.33
CA GLU A 31 16.26 10.76 -26.14
C GLU A 31 17.65 11.33 -26.39
N LYS A 32 18.55 10.54 -27.00
CA LYS A 32 19.89 11.00 -27.39
C LYS A 32 19.81 12.21 -28.32
N LEU A 33 18.84 12.23 -29.23
CA LEU A 33 18.59 13.36 -30.12
C LEU A 33 18.10 14.60 -29.35
N LEU A 34 17.21 14.45 -28.37
CA LEU A 34 16.76 15.54 -27.49
C LEU A 34 17.93 16.13 -26.70
N THR A 35 18.77 15.28 -26.12
CA THR A 35 19.97 15.69 -25.37
C THR A 35 20.93 16.47 -26.28
N SER A 36 21.22 15.95 -27.48
CA SER A 36 22.07 16.65 -28.46
C SER A 36 21.51 18.02 -28.85
N LEU A 37 20.19 18.17 -28.96
CA LEU A 37 19.54 19.45 -29.26
C LEU A 37 19.55 20.43 -28.08
N VAL A 38 19.57 19.93 -26.84
CA VAL A 38 19.77 20.74 -25.64
C VAL A 38 21.22 21.23 -25.58
N GLU A 39 22.20 20.37 -25.84
CA GLU A 39 23.62 20.72 -25.90
C GLU A 39 23.92 21.76 -26.99
N LYS A 40 23.28 21.64 -28.15
CA LYS A 40 23.36 22.63 -29.25
C LYS A 40 22.66 23.96 -28.95
N GLY A 41 21.99 24.09 -27.80
CA GLY A 41 21.21 25.27 -27.44
C GLY A 41 19.95 25.47 -28.29
N ALA A 42 19.54 24.47 -29.08
CA ALA A 42 18.35 24.54 -29.93
C ALA A 42 17.04 24.29 -29.16
N VAL A 43 17.13 23.60 -28.03
CA VAL A 43 16.02 23.27 -27.14
C VAL A 43 16.42 23.55 -25.69
N ALA A 44 15.51 24.13 -24.91
CA ALA A 44 15.70 24.32 -23.47
C ALA A 44 14.86 23.30 -22.68
N LEU A 45 15.45 22.70 -21.65
CA LEU A 45 14.77 21.81 -20.71
C LEU A 45 14.50 22.55 -19.39
N LYS A 46 13.24 22.82 -19.07
CA LYS A 46 12.82 23.43 -17.80
C LYS A 46 11.65 22.65 -17.20
N ASN A 47 11.75 22.26 -15.94
CA ASN A 47 10.72 21.50 -15.23
C ASN A 47 10.22 20.26 -16.01
N LYS A 48 11.16 19.47 -16.56
CA LYS A 48 10.89 18.27 -17.38
C LYS A 48 10.08 18.56 -18.66
N LYS A 49 10.06 19.80 -19.14
CA LYS A 49 9.44 20.21 -20.40
C LYS A 49 10.48 20.84 -21.32
N TYR A 50 10.40 20.47 -22.59
CA TYR A 50 11.23 20.98 -23.66
C TYR A 50 10.52 22.11 -24.38
N THR A 51 11.26 23.19 -24.65
CA THR A 51 10.79 24.35 -25.42
C THR A 51 11.84 24.71 -26.46
N ILE A 52 11.42 25.04 -27.68
CA ILE A 52 12.36 25.50 -28.73
C ILE A 52 12.95 26.87 -28.35
N THR A 53 14.25 27.06 -28.56
CA THR A 53 14.92 28.35 -28.36
C THR A 53 14.92 29.17 -29.65
N PRO A 54 15.26 30.48 -29.62
CA PRO A 54 15.47 31.26 -30.83
C PRO A 54 16.51 30.63 -31.79
N GLN A 55 17.56 30.01 -31.24
CA GLN A 55 18.57 29.30 -32.03
C GLN A 55 17.99 28.06 -32.72
N GLY A 56 17.11 27.32 -32.04
CA GLY A 56 16.35 26.22 -32.65
C GLY A 56 15.44 26.68 -33.79
N ILE A 57 14.76 27.82 -33.63
CA ILE A 57 13.93 28.42 -34.70
C ILE A 57 14.79 28.81 -35.90
N LYS A 58 15.98 29.38 -35.68
CA LYS A 58 16.93 29.74 -36.74
C LYS A 58 17.38 28.51 -37.54
N LEU A 59 17.71 27.41 -36.85
CA LEU A 59 18.09 26.13 -37.47
C LEU A 59 16.97 25.54 -38.34
N ILE A 60 15.70 25.69 -37.93
CA ILE A 60 14.56 25.35 -38.78
C ILE A 60 14.57 26.24 -40.04
N GLY A 61 14.66 27.55 -39.89
CA GLY A 61 14.62 28.51 -41.00
C GLY A 61 15.73 28.26 -42.04
N GLU A 62 16.98 28.11 -41.60
CA GLU A 62 18.16 27.91 -42.47
C GLU A 62 18.09 26.61 -43.30
N ARG A 63 17.41 25.57 -42.79
CA ARG A 63 17.22 24.30 -43.51
C ARG A 63 15.99 24.29 -44.40
N PHE A 64 14.90 24.97 -44.00
CA PHE A 64 13.67 25.04 -44.79
C PHE A 64 13.80 25.94 -46.02
N ASP A 65 14.50 27.07 -45.92
CA ASP A 65 14.75 27.96 -47.07
C ASP A 65 15.58 27.28 -48.17
N LYS A 66 16.34 26.23 -47.83
CA LYS A 66 17.11 25.43 -48.81
C LYS A 66 16.29 24.35 -49.51
N LYS A 67 15.21 23.83 -48.89
CA LYS A 67 14.43 22.69 -49.42
C LYS A 67 13.18 23.09 -50.19
N TYR A 68 12.57 24.24 -49.89
CA TYR A 68 11.33 24.68 -50.54
C TYR A 68 11.55 26.01 -51.28
N THR A 69 12.21 25.94 -52.44
CA THR A 69 12.22 27.10 -53.34
C THR A 69 10.81 27.30 -53.91
N LYS A 70 10.34 28.55 -54.01
CA LYS A 70 9.02 28.98 -54.55
C LYS A 70 8.58 28.28 -55.85
N LYS A 71 9.50 27.68 -56.62
CA LYS A 71 9.22 26.96 -57.88
C LYS A 71 8.41 25.67 -57.69
N GLU A 72 8.54 24.95 -56.57
CA GLU A 72 7.80 23.68 -56.40
C GLU A 72 6.33 23.89 -56.02
N TYR A 73 6.01 24.94 -55.27
CA TYR A 73 4.62 25.31 -54.98
C TYR A 73 3.84 25.69 -56.25
N ALA A 74 4.46 26.48 -57.14
CA ALA A 74 3.84 26.91 -58.39
C ALA A 74 3.62 25.77 -59.40
N LYS A 75 4.41 24.68 -59.30
CA LYS A 75 4.26 23.51 -60.18
C LYS A 75 3.09 22.61 -59.76
N ASN A 76 2.78 22.56 -58.47
CA ASN A 76 1.66 21.76 -57.95
C ASN A 76 0.29 22.45 -58.09
N GLU A 77 0.23 23.79 -58.12
CA GLU A 77 -1.04 24.50 -58.36
C GLU A 77 -1.51 24.46 -59.83
N LYS A 78 -0.59 24.31 -60.79
CA LYS A 78 -0.94 24.27 -62.23
C LYS A 78 -1.46 22.92 -62.73
N ILE A 79 -1.39 21.85 -61.95
CA ILE A 79 -1.79 20.49 -62.39
C ILE A 79 -3.29 20.20 -62.17
N LYS A 80 -4.07 21.09 -61.54
CA LYS A 80 -5.51 20.85 -61.26
C LYS A 80 -6.49 21.88 -61.83
N ARG A 81 -6.17 22.47 -62.99
CA ARG A 81 -7.12 23.33 -63.72
C ARG A 81 -7.25 22.93 -65.18
N THR A 82 -7.57 21.67 -65.41
CA THR A 82 -8.15 21.20 -66.68
C THR A 82 -9.23 20.19 -66.34
N ASP A 83 -10.46 20.58 -66.67
CA ASP A 83 -11.59 19.73 -67.05
C ASP A 83 -12.19 18.81 -65.98
N ASP A 84 -13.08 19.37 -65.15
CA ASP A 84 -14.52 19.09 -65.18
C ASP A 84 -15.16 19.68 -63.90
N LYS A 85 -15.82 20.84 -64.03
CA LYS A 85 -16.48 21.50 -62.89
C LYS A 85 -17.60 20.65 -62.29
N SER A 86 -18.11 19.65 -63.03
CA SER A 86 -19.18 18.78 -62.57
C SER A 86 -18.67 17.69 -61.61
N GLU A 87 -17.52 17.06 -61.89
CA GLU A 87 -16.90 16.07 -61.01
C GLU A 87 -16.42 16.67 -59.69
N VAL A 88 -15.79 17.85 -59.73
CA VAL A 88 -15.35 18.56 -58.51
C VAL A 88 -16.54 18.91 -57.60
N LYS A 89 -17.71 19.23 -58.17
CA LYS A 89 -18.92 19.55 -57.40
C LYS A 89 -19.52 18.30 -56.74
N ALA A 90 -19.49 17.15 -57.41
CA ALA A 90 -19.91 15.87 -56.86
C ALA A 90 -18.97 15.40 -55.73
N GLU A 91 -17.66 15.60 -55.89
CA GLU A 91 -16.67 15.27 -54.86
C GLU A 91 -16.83 16.16 -53.62
N ILE A 92 -17.05 17.47 -53.78
CA ILE A 92 -17.33 18.41 -52.68
C ILE A 92 -18.63 18.05 -51.93
N LEU A 93 -19.67 17.60 -52.63
CA LEU A 93 -20.93 17.20 -51.99
C LEU A 93 -20.72 15.97 -51.08
N ASN A 94 -19.88 15.02 -51.51
CA ASN A 94 -19.52 13.84 -50.71
C ASN A 94 -18.73 14.22 -49.44
N TYR A 95 -17.82 15.20 -49.51
CA TYR A 95 -17.09 15.68 -48.32
C TYR A 95 -18.01 16.32 -47.27
N LYS A 96 -19.10 16.98 -47.68
CA LYS A 96 -20.05 17.57 -46.73
C LYS A 96 -20.75 16.51 -45.90
N ASP A 97 -21.24 15.43 -46.53
CA ASP A 97 -21.90 14.33 -45.84
C ASP A 97 -20.95 13.59 -44.89
N VAL A 98 -19.69 13.41 -45.32
CA VAL A 98 -18.65 12.82 -44.46
C VAL A 98 -18.36 13.72 -43.25
N TYR A 99 -18.29 15.03 -43.44
CA TYR A 99 -18.07 15.98 -42.35
C TYR A 99 -19.22 16.00 -41.34
N GLU A 100 -20.47 15.97 -41.82
CA GLU A 100 -21.65 15.87 -40.95
C GLU A 100 -21.67 14.56 -40.15
N LYS A 101 -21.32 13.42 -40.78
CA LYS A 101 -21.16 12.14 -40.08
C LYS A 101 -20.05 12.18 -39.02
N ILE A 102 -18.91 12.78 -39.32
CA ILE A 102 -17.80 12.93 -38.36
C ILE A 102 -18.23 13.78 -37.16
N ASN A 103 -18.94 14.89 -37.39
CA ASN A 103 -19.41 15.73 -36.30
C ASN A 103 -20.43 15.02 -35.41
N LYS A 104 -21.35 14.25 -36.02
CA LYS A 104 -22.32 13.42 -35.28
C LYS A 104 -21.61 12.35 -34.45
N LEU A 105 -20.65 11.63 -35.03
CA LEU A 105 -19.85 10.65 -34.28
C LEU A 105 -19.04 11.31 -33.17
N SER A 106 -18.51 12.51 -33.40
CA SER A 106 -17.77 13.27 -32.40
C SER A 106 -18.65 13.69 -31.22
N SER A 107 -19.90 14.07 -31.45
CA SER A 107 -20.84 14.42 -30.37
C SER A 107 -21.26 13.18 -29.58
N GLU A 108 -21.52 12.04 -30.25
CA GLU A 108 -21.80 10.76 -29.61
C GLU A 108 -20.63 10.28 -28.73
N VAL A 109 -19.39 10.37 -29.24
CA VAL A 109 -18.18 10.04 -28.45
C VAL A 109 -18.04 10.96 -27.24
N SER A 110 -18.40 12.25 -27.37
CA SER A 110 -18.39 13.18 -26.24
C SER A 110 -19.41 12.80 -25.17
N LEU A 111 -20.61 12.39 -25.59
CA LEU A 111 -21.66 11.94 -24.68
C LEU A 111 -21.25 10.65 -23.94
N ILE A 112 -20.68 9.67 -24.65
CA ILE A 112 -20.19 8.42 -24.06
C ILE A 112 -19.09 8.69 -23.01
N LYS A 113 -18.18 9.64 -23.28
CA LYS A 113 -17.15 10.03 -22.30
C LYS A 113 -17.75 10.61 -21.02
N SER A 114 -18.78 11.45 -21.15
CA SER A 114 -19.50 12.00 -19.99
C SER A 114 -20.12 10.89 -19.13
N TYR A 115 -20.77 9.91 -19.76
CA TYR A 115 -21.35 8.76 -19.04
C TYR A 115 -20.28 7.91 -18.32
N LEU A 116 -19.13 7.68 -18.95
CA LEU A 116 -18.03 6.94 -18.33
C LEU A 116 -17.45 7.68 -17.12
N ASP A 117 -17.36 9.01 -17.16
CA ASP A 117 -16.90 9.82 -16.04
C ASP A 117 -17.89 9.78 -14.85
N GLU A 118 -19.19 9.76 -15.11
CA GLU A 118 -20.22 9.59 -14.07
C GLU A 118 -20.16 8.21 -13.41
N LEU A 119 -20.12 7.14 -14.21
CA LEU A 119 -20.00 5.76 -13.70
C LEU A 119 -18.71 5.57 -12.89
N SER A 120 -17.60 6.17 -13.32
CA SER A 120 -16.34 6.15 -12.58
C SER A 120 -16.48 6.78 -11.18
N LYS A 121 -17.18 7.92 -11.08
CA LYS A 121 -17.46 8.57 -9.77
C LYS A 121 -18.33 7.68 -8.88
N GLU A 122 -19.35 7.03 -9.45
CA GLU A 122 -20.24 6.13 -8.70
C GLU A 122 -19.48 4.91 -8.14
N ILE A 123 -18.61 4.30 -8.94
CA ILE A 123 -17.75 3.20 -8.48
C ILE A 123 -16.83 3.64 -7.33
N GLN A 124 -16.26 4.85 -7.41
CA GLN A 124 -15.43 5.39 -6.33
C GLN A 124 -16.23 5.61 -5.03
N ASN A 125 -17.48 6.07 -5.15
CA ASN A 125 -18.36 6.22 -4.00
C ASN A 125 -18.72 4.86 -3.38
N MET A 126 -19.05 3.85 -4.19
CA MET A 126 -19.30 2.49 -3.68
C MET A 126 -18.10 1.90 -2.94
N LYS A 127 -16.89 2.08 -3.48
CA LYS A 127 -15.65 1.64 -2.79
C LYS A 127 -15.46 2.32 -1.44
N LYS A 128 -15.73 3.64 -1.35
CA LYS A 128 -15.69 4.36 -0.06
C LYS A 128 -16.70 3.80 0.93
N THR A 129 -17.92 3.49 0.48
CA THR A 129 -18.94 2.88 1.34
C THR A 129 -18.53 1.48 1.82
N GLN A 130 -17.93 0.65 0.96
CA GLN A 130 -17.42 -0.66 1.36
C GLN A 130 -16.27 -0.57 2.37
N ILE A 131 -15.32 0.34 2.16
CA ILE A 131 -14.22 0.59 3.10
C ILE A 131 -14.79 1.06 4.45
N PHE A 132 -15.78 1.94 4.42
CA PHE A 132 -16.45 2.42 5.63
C PHE A 132 -17.17 1.28 6.38
N GLN A 133 -17.91 0.42 5.67
CA GLN A 133 -18.54 -0.77 6.25
C GLN A 133 -17.53 -1.74 6.85
N ALA A 134 -16.42 -2.01 6.15
CA ALA A 134 -15.33 -2.84 6.67
C ALA A 134 -14.71 -2.25 7.95
N GLY A 135 -14.53 -0.92 7.99
CA GLY A 135 -14.06 -0.21 9.19
C GLY A 135 -15.03 -0.35 10.37
N ILE A 136 -16.34 -0.24 10.13
CA ILE A 136 -17.36 -0.46 11.17
C ILE A 136 -17.29 -1.90 11.71
N SER A 137 -17.17 -2.91 10.83
CA SER A 137 -17.05 -4.30 11.26
C SER A 137 -15.81 -4.57 12.11
N GLN A 138 -14.67 -3.95 11.79
CA GLN A 138 -13.45 -4.05 12.60
C GLN A 138 -13.61 -3.40 13.97
N VAL A 139 -14.21 -2.21 14.03
CA VAL A 139 -14.48 -1.50 15.28
C VAL A 139 -15.45 -2.30 16.16
N ASN A 140 -16.51 -2.86 15.60
CA ASN A 140 -17.45 -3.72 16.34
C ASN A 140 -16.75 -4.97 16.89
N HIS A 141 -15.93 -5.65 16.09
CA HIS A 141 -15.16 -6.80 16.58
C HIS A 141 -14.20 -6.42 17.71
N GLN A 142 -13.58 -5.24 17.66
CA GLN A 142 -12.74 -4.74 18.75
C GLN A 142 -13.58 -4.43 20.01
N LEU A 143 -14.73 -3.80 19.85
CA LEU A 143 -15.66 -3.53 20.96
C LEU A 143 -16.17 -4.83 21.59
N ASP A 144 -16.59 -5.81 20.80
CA ASP A 144 -17.05 -7.12 21.29
C ASP A 144 -15.93 -7.85 22.03
N SER A 145 -14.69 -7.78 21.55
CA SER A 145 -13.53 -8.33 22.27
C SER A 145 -13.27 -7.61 23.60
N GLN A 146 -13.46 -6.28 23.67
CA GLN A 146 -13.31 -5.52 24.92
C GLN A 146 -14.48 -5.74 25.89
N ILE A 147 -15.69 -5.99 25.37
CA ILE A 147 -16.88 -6.31 26.17
C ILE A 147 -16.76 -7.73 26.73
N GLN A 148 -16.28 -8.70 25.96
CA GLN A 148 -16.00 -10.06 26.46
C GLN A 148 -14.93 -10.06 27.56
N VAL A 149 -13.92 -9.18 27.49
CA VAL A 149 -12.94 -9.00 28.59
C VAL A 149 -13.59 -8.44 29.88
N LYS A 150 -14.76 -7.78 29.79
CA LYS A 150 -15.51 -7.28 30.96
C LYS A 150 -16.61 -8.23 31.45
N GLU A 151 -17.06 -9.19 30.66
CA GLU A 151 -18.14 -10.12 31.00
C GLU A 151 -17.73 -11.61 30.99
N GLU A 152 -16.43 -11.93 31.07
CA GLU A 152 -16.04 -13.26 31.52
C GLU A 152 -16.47 -13.42 32.99
N LYS A 153 -17.63 -14.05 33.19
CA LYS A 153 -18.04 -14.64 34.46
C LYS A 153 -16.84 -15.41 35.00
N LYS A 154 -16.15 -14.83 36.00
CA LYS A 154 -15.11 -15.52 36.74
C LYS A 154 -15.67 -16.90 37.12
N PRO A 155 -15.07 -18.00 36.66
CA PRO A 155 -15.49 -19.32 37.12
C PRO A 155 -15.37 -19.32 38.64
N ILE A 156 -16.52 -19.45 39.31
CA ILE A 156 -16.56 -19.65 40.75
C ILE A 156 -16.15 -21.11 40.94
N PHE A 157 -14.86 -21.34 41.16
CA PHE A 157 -14.35 -22.66 41.50
C PHE A 157 -14.82 -23.01 42.92
N ASP A 158 -15.44 -24.18 43.06
CA ASP A 158 -15.92 -24.68 44.33
C ASP A 158 -14.75 -25.41 45.00
N LYS A 159 -14.29 -24.92 46.16
CA LYS A 159 -13.01 -25.28 46.79
C LYS A 159 -12.86 -26.79 47.11
N GLY A 160 -13.91 -27.60 46.96
CA GLY A 160 -13.93 -29.02 47.30
C GLY A 160 -13.82 -30.01 46.13
N ASN A 161 -13.91 -29.62 44.86
CA ASN A 161 -14.06 -30.59 43.78
C ASN A 161 -12.72 -31.05 43.18
N VAL A 162 -12.49 -32.36 43.11
CA VAL A 162 -11.28 -32.95 42.51
C VAL A 162 -11.17 -32.62 41.01
N LYS A 163 -12.30 -32.44 40.32
CA LYS A 163 -12.34 -31.99 38.92
C LYS A 163 -11.73 -30.59 38.75
N ASP A 164 -11.86 -29.73 39.75
CA ASP A 164 -11.36 -28.36 39.69
C ASP A 164 -9.83 -28.35 39.76
N LYS A 165 -9.20 -29.33 40.42
CA LYS A 165 -7.73 -29.42 40.50
C LYS A 165 -7.07 -29.76 39.17
N VAL A 166 -7.69 -30.61 38.34
CA VAL A 166 -7.18 -30.93 37.00
C VAL A 166 -7.26 -29.68 36.12
N ALA A 167 -8.39 -28.97 36.16
CA ALA A 167 -8.58 -27.73 35.41
C ALA A 167 -7.56 -26.64 35.82
N LEU A 168 -7.25 -26.49 37.11
CA LEU A 168 -6.26 -25.52 37.58
C LEU A 168 -4.84 -25.82 37.07
N LYS A 169 -4.45 -27.10 36.99
CA LYS A 169 -3.14 -27.49 36.44
C LYS A 169 -3.04 -27.15 34.95
N GLU A 170 -4.09 -27.41 34.18
CA GLU A 170 -4.15 -27.09 32.75
C GLU A 170 -4.06 -25.58 32.51
N ILE A 171 -4.83 -24.78 33.26
CA ILE A 171 -4.77 -23.32 33.19
C ILE A 171 -3.37 -22.80 33.55
N LEU A 172 -2.74 -23.36 34.59
CA LEU A 172 -1.39 -22.97 35.01
C LEU A 172 -0.37 -23.27 33.91
N TYR A 173 -0.49 -24.44 33.28
CA TYR A 173 0.35 -24.85 32.15
C TYR A 173 0.19 -23.89 30.96
N GLU A 174 -1.05 -23.61 30.54
CA GLU A 174 -1.31 -22.69 29.43
C GLU A 174 -0.72 -21.29 29.66
N ILE A 175 -0.92 -20.72 30.85
CA ILE A 175 -0.39 -19.39 31.20
C ILE A 175 1.14 -19.41 31.19
N SER A 176 1.75 -20.45 31.78
CA SER A 176 3.20 -20.58 31.81
C SER A 176 3.82 -20.69 30.40
N MET A 177 3.19 -21.44 29.49
CA MET A 177 3.63 -21.57 28.10
C MET A 177 3.42 -20.29 27.28
N SER A 178 2.41 -19.48 27.62
CA SER A 178 2.25 -18.16 27.03
C SER A 178 3.37 -17.22 27.48
N LEU A 179 3.61 -17.16 28.80
CA LEU A 179 4.68 -16.34 29.38
C LEU A 179 6.06 -16.70 28.84
N ASP A 180 6.36 -18.00 28.73
CA ASP A 180 7.63 -18.46 28.17
C ASP A 180 7.84 -17.98 26.74
N ARG A 181 6.83 -18.13 25.89
CA ARG A 181 6.89 -17.71 24.48
C ARG A 181 6.98 -16.20 24.31
N GLU A 182 6.19 -15.44 25.07
CA GLU A 182 6.12 -13.99 24.96
C GLU A 182 7.36 -13.28 25.50
N LYS A 183 7.98 -13.85 26.53
CA LYS A 183 9.13 -13.24 27.22
C LYS A 183 10.45 -13.96 26.97
N HIS A 184 10.43 -15.04 26.17
CA HIS A 184 11.59 -15.86 25.84
C HIS A 184 12.33 -16.36 27.08
N LEU A 185 11.60 -16.95 28.02
CA LEU A 185 12.14 -17.32 29.35
C LEU A 185 12.92 -18.64 29.35
N GLY A 186 12.93 -19.38 28.24
CA GLY A 186 13.71 -20.61 28.09
C GLY A 186 13.22 -21.73 29.01
N GLY A 187 11.91 -21.81 29.27
CA GLY A 187 11.29 -22.81 30.13
C GLY A 187 11.42 -22.55 31.64
N THR A 188 12.04 -21.44 32.05
CA THR A 188 12.21 -21.08 33.47
C THR A 188 11.32 -19.88 33.82
N ILE A 189 10.18 -20.14 34.45
CA ILE A 189 9.11 -19.16 34.62
C ILE A 189 9.19 -18.49 36.00
N PRO A 190 9.32 -17.14 36.09
CA PRO A 190 9.27 -16.45 37.36
C PRO A 190 7.90 -16.60 38.05
N ILE A 191 7.89 -17.13 39.27
CA ILE A 191 6.67 -17.35 40.07
C ILE A 191 5.87 -16.06 40.25
N PRO A 192 6.47 -14.88 40.52
CA PRO A 192 5.67 -13.66 40.71
C PRO A 192 4.87 -13.26 39.47
N MET A 193 5.46 -13.39 38.28
CA MET A 193 4.79 -13.11 37.00
C MET A 193 3.70 -14.15 36.72
N LEU A 194 4.01 -15.43 36.93
CA LEU A 194 3.03 -16.51 36.75
C LEU A 194 1.83 -16.33 37.67
N ARG A 195 2.06 -15.97 38.94
CA ARG A 195 1.01 -15.74 39.93
C ARG A 195 0.11 -14.58 39.53
N GLU A 196 0.68 -13.46 39.09
CA GLU A 196 -0.09 -12.29 38.65
C GLU A 196 -1.04 -12.67 37.50
N GLU A 197 -0.53 -13.32 36.46
CA GLU A 197 -1.34 -13.74 35.31
C GLU A 197 -2.35 -14.82 35.68
N PHE A 198 -1.99 -15.77 36.54
CA PHE A 198 -2.90 -16.81 36.99
C PHE A 198 -4.07 -16.25 37.79
N MET A 199 -3.81 -15.33 38.73
CA MET A 199 -4.84 -14.72 39.58
C MET A 199 -5.76 -13.75 38.81
N LYS A 200 -5.36 -13.26 37.63
CA LYS A 200 -6.28 -12.52 36.73
C LYS A 200 -7.42 -13.42 36.23
N LYS A 201 -7.13 -14.70 36.00
CA LYS A 201 -8.10 -15.68 35.47
C LYS A 201 -8.80 -16.49 36.55
N VAL A 202 -8.09 -16.78 37.64
CA VAL A 202 -8.56 -17.68 38.70
C VAL A 202 -8.64 -16.92 40.01
N ALA A 203 -9.82 -16.92 40.63
CA ALA A 203 -10.06 -16.27 41.90
C ALA A 203 -9.58 -17.12 43.09
N ILE A 204 -8.26 -17.23 43.28
CA ILE A 204 -7.63 -17.86 44.46
C ILE A 204 -6.76 -16.86 45.21
N SER A 205 -6.50 -17.13 46.48
CA SER A 205 -5.53 -16.36 47.27
C SER A 205 -4.09 -16.68 46.86
N ARG A 206 -3.15 -15.84 47.30
CA ARG A 206 -1.73 -16.11 47.10
C ARG A 206 -1.31 -17.41 47.76
N GLU A 207 -1.78 -17.65 48.99
CA GLU A 207 -1.44 -18.82 49.77
C GLU A 207 -1.94 -20.09 49.07
N GLU A 208 -3.17 -20.06 48.53
CA GLU A 208 -3.74 -21.16 47.74
C GLU A 208 -2.92 -21.43 46.46
N PHE A 209 -2.42 -20.38 45.80
CA PHE A 209 -1.55 -20.52 44.63
C PHE A 209 -0.19 -21.12 45.01
N ASP A 210 0.42 -20.63 46.07
CA ASP A 210 1.72 -21.12 46.56
C ASP A 210 1.61 -22.60 46.98
N GLU A 211 0.53 -22.97 47.68
CA GLU A 211 0.21 -24.37 48.03
C GLU A 211 0.00 -25.26 46.80
N LEU A 212 -0.68 -24.76 45.76
CA LEU A 212 -0.87 -25.47 44.50
C LEU A 212 0.48 -25.80 43.84
N LEU A 213 1.40 -24.84 43.75
CA LEU A 213 2.73 -25.07 43.18
C LEU A 213 3.50 -26.12 43.97
N LEU A 214 3.48 -26.01 45.30
CA LEU A 214 4.15 -26.96 46.18
C LEU A 214 3.58 -28.38 46.05
N LYS A 215 2.25 -28.49 45.84
CA LYS A 215 1.59 -29.76 45.57
C LYS A 215 2.02 -30.36 44.23
N LEU A 216 2.05 -29.55 43.17
CA LEU A 216 2.47 -29.97 41.82
C LEU A 216 3.94 -30.42 41.78
N GLU A 217 4.80 -29.78 42.58
CA GLU A 217 6.19 -30.20 42.75
C GLU A 217 6.27 -31.56 43.45
N THR A 218 5.48 -31.77 44.51
CA THR A 218 5.41 -33.07 45.22
C THR A 218 4.90 -34.18 44.30
N GLU A 219 4.03 -33.84 43.34
CA GLU A 219 3.52 -34.73 42.29
C GLU A 219 4.49 -34.87 41.10
N TYR A 220 5.70 -34.31 41.17
CA TYR A 220 6.71 -34.32 40.12
C TYR A 220 6.24 -33.77 38.77
N SER A 221 5.24 -32.88 38.76
CA SER A 221 4.77 -32.24 37.53
C SER A 221 5.60 -31.01 37.17
N ILE A 222 6.23 -30.38 38.16
CA ILE A 222 7.07 -29.20 38.02
C ILE A 222 8.28 -29.33 38.96
N ASP A 223 9.31 -28.54 38.70
CA ASP A 223 10.42 -28.25 39.61
C ASP A 223 10.38 -26.78 40.02
N LEU A 224 10.42 -26.51 41.32
CA LEU A 224 10.60 -25.15 41.82
C LEU A 224 12.09 -24.87 42.06
N GLN A 225 12.58 -23.74 41.59
CA GLN A 225 13.98 -23.36 41.74
C GLN A 225 14.14 -22.10 42.58
N THR A 226 15.24 -22.06 43.33
CA THR A 226 15.65 -20.90 44.11
C THR A 226 16.24 -19.83 43.21
N ALA A 227 16.10 -18.56 43.60
CA ALA A 227 16.84 -17.50 42.93
C ALA A 227 18.35 -17.68 43.16
N HIS A 228 19.14 -17.59 42.08
CA HIS A 228 20.59 -17.71 42.16
C HIS A 228 21.22 -16.55 42.96
N ASP A 229 20.66 -15.34 42.81
CA ASP A 229 21.01 -14.17 43.62
C ASP A 229 19.82 -13.73 44.49
N MET A 230 19.89 -14.04 45.79
CA MET A 230 18.84 -13.70 46.75
C MET A 230 18.73 -12.20 47.03
N ASN A 231 19.74 -11.39 46.71
CA ASN A 231 19.73 -9.95 46.92
C ASN A 231 19.06 -9.21 45.75
N ALA A 232 19.03 -9.84 44.57
CA ALA A 232 18.40 -9.28 43.38
C ALA A 232 16.88 -9.45 43.34
N VAL A 233 16.30 -10.27 44.22
CA VAL A 233 14.87 -10.63 44.21
C VAL A 233 14.12 -10.11 45.44
N ASN A 234 12.86 -9.75 45.26
CA ASN A 234 12.00 -9.31 46.36
C ASN A 234 11.58 -10.51 47.22
N LYS A 235 12.09 -10.57 48.46
CA LYS A 235 11.79 -11.67 49.40
C LYS A 235 10.29 -11.86 49.64
N ASN A 236 9.50 -10.81 49.51
CA ASN A 236 8.06 -10.86 49.70
C ASN A 236 7.31 -11.46 48.52
N GLU A 237 7.95 -11.77 47.40
CA GLU A 237 7.27 -12.28 46.20
C GLU A 237 7.51 -13.78 45.95
N GLY A 238 8.58 -14.35 46.51
CA GLY A 238 8.85 -15.78 46.39
C GLY A 238 8.06 -16.65 47.37
N ILE A 239 8.25 -17.97 47.27
CA ILE A 239 7.71 -18.97 48.19
C ILE A 239 8.84 -19.42 49.11
N TYR A 240 8.73 -19.15 50.40
CA TYR A 240 9.77 -19.52 51.37
C TYR A 240 9.60 -20.97 51.85
N ARG A 241 10.68 -21.75 51.79
CA ARG A 241 10.77 -23.11 52.36
C ARG A 241 11.99 -23.23 53.25
N GLN A 242 11.81 -23.65 54.49
CA GLN A 242 12.88 -23.69 55.50
C GLN A 242 14.16 -24.40 55.05
N ALA A 243 14.06 -25.52 54.33
CA ALA A 243 15.22 -26.30 53.89
C ALA A 243 15.83 -25.83 52.54
N ARG A 244 15.11 -25.03 51.75
CA ARG A 244 15.50 -24.67 50.37
C ARG A 244 15.70 -23.17 50.17
N GLY A 245 15.25 -22.33 51.10
CA GLY A 245 15.26 -20.88 50.96
C GLY A 245 14.08 -20.38 50.13
N LEU A 246 14.33 -19.35 49.33
CA LEU A 246 13.29 -18.63 48.58
C LEU A 246 13.16 -19.21 47.16
N LEU A 247 12.05 -19.88 46.90
CA LEU A 247 11.69 -20.39 45.56
C LEU A 247 11.12 -19.24 44.74
N TYR A 248 11.63 -19.08 43.51
CA TYR A 248 11.31 -17.93 42.66
C TYR A 248 11.01 -18.31 41.21
N TYR A 249 11.37 -19.52 40.79
CA TYR A 249 11.16 -19.99 39.43
C TYR A 249 10.46 -21.35 39.41
N LEU A 250 9.73 -21.60 38.33
CA LEU A 250 9.05 -22.85 38.02
C LEU A 250 9.57 -23.38 36.69
N ILE A 251 9.84 -24.68 36.62
CA ILE A 251 10.16 -25.40 35.40
C ILE A 251 9.18 -26.57 35.26
N TRP A 252 8.61 -26.77 34.08
CA TRP A 252 7.80 -27.95 33.79
C TRP A 252 8.67 -29.15 33.48
N ARG A 253 8.24 -30.32 33.96
CA ARG A 253 8.88 -31.61 33.66
C ARG A 253 8.26 -32.31 32.46
#